data_AF-A0A1G9AIS4-F1
#
_entry.id   AF-A0A1G9AIS4-F1
#
_cell.length_a   1.000
_cell.length_b   1.000
_cell.length_c   1.000
_cell.angle_alpha   90.00
_cell.angle_beta   90.00
_cell.angle_gamma   90.00
#
_symmetry.space_group_name_H-M   'P 1'
#
loop_
_entity.id
_entity.type
_entity.pdbx_description
1 polymer ?
#
loop_
_entity_poly.entity_id
_entity_poly.type
_entity_poly.pdbx_seq_one_letter_code
_entity_poly.pdbx_strand_id
1 'polypeptide(L)' 'MTDEIKRMIDLIIEKRSNGNEVLKNTTRTKLIIKGFNPDRWTSQSEDDPAKIAELKQIARDMGIEL' A
#
# COMPACT_ATOMS: atom_id res chain seq x y z
N MET A 1 -13.79 11.98 -3.73
CA MET A 1 -13.40 10.64 -4.21
C MET A 1 -12.43 10.11 -3.19
N THR A 2 -12.86 9.17 -2.37
CA THR A 2 -12.14 8.64 -1.20
C THR A 2 -11.59 7.26 -1.55
N ASP A 3 -10.48 7.26 -2.28
CA ASP A 3 -9.76 6.06 -2.69
C ASP A 3 -8.23 6.26 -2.62
N GLU A 4 -7.76 7.27 -1.87
CA GLU A 4 -6.35 7.63 -1.80
C GLU A 4 -5.51 6.50 -1.22
N ILE A 5 -5.94 5.92 -0.09
CA ILE A 5 -5.24 4.79 0.55
C ILE A 5 -5.13 3.60 -0.41
N LYS A 6 -6.20 3.29 -1.14
CA LYS A 6 -6.20 2.20 -2.12
C LYS A 6 -5.18 2.46 -3.23
N ARG A 7 -5.19 3.65 -3.82
CA ARG A 7 -4.22 4.03 -4.88
C ARG A 7 -2.78 3.97 -4.39
N MET A 8 -2.52 4.45 -3.18
CA MET A 8 -1.18 4.38 -2.59
C MET A 8 -0.71 2.94 -2.41
N ILE A 9 -1.57 2.04 -1.93
CA ILE A 9 -1.25 0.61 -1.79
C ILE A 9 -0.93 -0.01 -3.15
N ASP A 10 -1.78 0.24 -4.14
CA ASP A 10 -1.60 -0.30 -5.49
C ASP A 10 -0.28 0.21 -6.11
N LEU A 11 0.07 1.48 -5.91
CA LEU A 11 1.35 2.06 -6.34
C LEU A 11 2.56 1.45 -5.64
N ILE A 12 2.50 1.21 -4.31
CA ILE A 12 3.59 0.55 -3.59
C ILE A 12 3.82 -0.85 -4.19
N ILE A 13 2.75 -1.60 -4.42
CA ILE A 13 2.82 -2.96 -4.97
C ILE A 13 3.40 -2.92 -6.38
N GLU A 14 2.95 -2.01 -7.24
CA GLU A 14 3.43 -1.87 -8.61
C GLU A 14 4.92 -1.52 -8.64
N LYS A 15 5.33 -0.43 -7.97
CA LYS A 15 6.72 0.03 -7.97
C LYS A 15 7.69 -1.02 -7.41
N ARG A 16 7.28 -1.78 -6.40
CA ARG A 16 8.12 -2.84 -5.80
C ARG A 16 8.13 -4.15 -6.58
N SER A 17 7.05 -4.48 -7.27
CA SER A 17 6.96 -5.73 -8.00
C SER A 17 7.61 -5.62 -9.38
N ASN A 18 7.48 -4.47 -10.05
CA ASN A 18 7.97 -4.26 -11.41
C ASN A 18 7.58 -5.42 -12.36
N GLY A 19 6.33 -5.90 -12.25
CA GLY A 19 5.80 -7.03 -13.02
C GLY A 19 6.20 -8.43 -12.52
N ASN A 20 7.04 -8.55 -11.49
CA ASN A 20 7.41 -9.83 -10.89
C ASN A 20 6.37 -10.29 -9.85
N GLU A 21 5.69 -11.40 -10.13
CA GLU A 21 4.62 -11.94 -9.28
C GLU A 21 5.09 -12.38 -7.88
N VAL A 22 6.34 -12.88 -7.74
CA VAL A 22 6.90 -13.23 -6.42
C VAL A 22 7.10 -11.98 -5.57
N LEU A 23 7.63 -10.91 -6.16
CA LEU A 23 7.81 -9.63 -5.47
C LEU A 23 6.46 -8.97 -5.15
N LYS A 24 5.47 -9.10 -6.03
CA LYS A 24 4.09 -8.63 -5.77
C LYS A 24 3.50 -9.31 -4.55
N ASN A 25 3.53 -10.64 -4.49
CA ASN A 25 3.02 -11.41 -3.35
C ASN A 25 3.80 -11.11 -2.06
N THR A 26 5.12 -11.03 -2.15
CA THR A 26 5.97 -10.67 -1.00
C THR A 26 5.66 -9.25 -0.50
N THR A 27 5.43 -8.30 -1.40
CA THR A 27 5.07 -6.92 -1.05
C THR A 27 3.69 -6.86 -0.38
N ARG A 28 2.69 -7.58 -0.90
CA ARG A 28 1.37 -7.71 -0.27
C ARG A 28 1.47 -8.30 1.13
N THR A 29 2.22 -9.39 1.29
CA THR A 29 2.46 -10.00 2.62
C THR A 29 3.13 -9.02 3.58
N LYS A 30 4.13 -8.25 3.13
CA LYS A 30 4.79 -7.24 3.96
C LYS A 30 3.84 -6.13 4.41
N LEU A 31 2.94 -5.67 3.55
CA LEU A 31 1.92 -4.68 3.90
C LEU A 31 0.98 -5.24 4.99
N ILE A 32 0.53 -6.48 4.84
CA ILE A 32 -0.32 -7.16 5.85
C ILE A 32 0.40 -7.25 7.19
N ILE A 33 1.68 -7.66 7.20
CA ILE A 33 2.49 -7.73 8.43
C ILE A 33 2.66 -6.34 9.08
N LYS A 34 2.75 -5.29 8.28
CA LYS A 34 2.79 -3.88 8.74
C LYS A 34 1.40 -3.30 9.07
N GLY A 35 0.36 -4.13 9.13
CA GLY A 35 -1.00 -3.73 9.54
C GLY A 35 -1.88 -3.16 8.42
N PHE A 36 -1.37 -3.07 7.19
CA PHE A 36 -2.15 -2.63 6.02
C PHE A 36 -2.49 -3.81 5.14
N ASN A 37 -3.71 -4.35 5.28
CA ASN A 37 -4.18 -5.39 4.38
C ASN A 37 -4.74 -4.76 3.09
N PRO A 38 -4.11 -4.96 1.90
CA PRO A 38 -4.58 -4.42 0.63
C PRO A 38 -6.03 -4.79 0.29
N ASP A 39 -6.49 -5.96 0.73
CA ASP A 39 -7.82 -6.49 0.40
C ASP A 39 -8.94 -5.88 1.27
N ARG A 40 -8.59 -5.11 2.30
CA ARG A 40 -9.55 -4.38 3.15
C ARG A 40 -9.87 -2.98 2.65
N TRP A 41 -9.06 -2.44 1.73
CA TRP A 41 -9.21 -1.09 1.22
C TRP A 41 -9.96 -1.12 -0.11
N THR A 42 -11.14 -0.53 -0.11
CA THR A 42 -11.99 -0.40 -1.30
C THR A 42 -12.09 1.06 -1.70
N SER A 43 -12.61 1.35 -2.89
CA SER A 43 -12.84 2.72 -3.37
C SER A 43 -13.92 3.50 -2.60
N GLN A 44 -14.45 2.91 -1.53
CA GLN A 44 -15.44 3.50 -0.62
C GLN A 44 -14.91 3.63 0.80
N SER A 45 -13.68 3.22 1.07
CA SER A 45 -13.05 3.40 2.38
C SER A 45 -12.85 4.89 2.63
N GLU A 46 -13.26 5.38 3.80
CA GLU A 46 -12.95 6.75 4.20
C GLU A 46 -11.44 6.92 4.36
N ASP A 47 -10.91 7.99 3.78
CA ASP A 47 -9.50 8.32 3.88
C ASP A 47 -9.22 8.96 5.25
N ASP A 48 -8.56 8.20 6.12
CA ASP A 48 -8.05 8.70 7.41
C ASP A 48 -6.64 9.28 7.20
N PRO A 49 -6.43 10.58 7.48
CA PRO A 49 -5.11 11.22 7.39
C PRO A 49 -4.01 10.51 8.20
N ALA A 50 -4.36 9.90 9.34
CA ALA A 50 -3.41 9.14 10.16
C ALA A 50 -2.96 7.86 9.42
N LYS A 51 -3.87 7.18 8.74
CA LYS A 51 -3.56 5.99 7.93
C LYS A 51 -2.76 6.34 6.69
N ILE A 52 -3.02 7.48 6.05
CA ILE A 52 -2.20 7.97 4.94
C ILE A 52 -0.76 8.23 5.42
N ALA A 53 -0.57 8.87 6.57
CA ALA A 53 0.75 9.13 7.13
C ALA A 53 1.51 7.82 7.45
N GLU A 54 0.82 6.85 8.06
CA GLU A 54 1.37 5.51 8.34
C GLU A 54 1.79 4.80 7.05
N LEU A 55 0.95 4.82 6.02
CA LEU A 55 1.24 4.20 4.72
C LEU A 55 2.42 4.88 4.00
N LYS A 56 2.55 6.20 4.09
CA LYS A 56 3.73 6.93 3.57
C LYS A 56 5.01 6.50 4.28
N GLN A 57 4.97 6.27 5.59
CA GLN A 57 6.12 5.75 6.32
C GLN A 57 6.48 4.34 5.87
N ILE A 58 5.47 3.46 5.72
CA ILE A 58 5.67 2.10 5.22
C ILE A 58 6.29 2.11 3.82
N ALA A 59 5.83 2.99 2.93
CA ALA A 59 6.40 3.14 1.60
C ALA A 59 7.90 3.51 1.67
N ARG A 60 8.26 4.51 2.50
CA ARG A 60 9.65 4.91 2.72
C ARG A 60 10.52 3.78 3.25
N ASP A 61 10.04 3.03 4.25
CA ASP A 61 10.74 1.85 4.79
C ASP A 61 10.99 0.78 3.71
N MET A 62 10.12 0.72 2.71
CA MET A 62 10.19 -0.22 1.60
C MET A 62 11.00 0.31 0.40
N GLY A 63 11.56 1.52 0.51
CA GLY A 63 12.34 2.21 -0.52
C GLY A 63 11.50 2.85 -1.62
N ILE A 64 10.22 3.11 -1.35
CA ILE A 64 9.27 3.73 -2.30
C ILE A 64 8.94 5.15 -1.86
N GLU A 65 9.07 6.08 -2.80
CA GLU A 65 8.55 7.45 -2.67
C GLU A 65 7.16 7.52 -3.31
N LEU A 66 6.18 8.04 -2.56
CA LEU A 66 4.77 8.16 -2.94
C LEU A 66 4.41 9.62 -3.22
#